data_AF-A0A2E8Y5E9-F1
#
_entry.id   AF-A0A2E8Y5E9-F1
#
_cell.length_a   1.000
_cell.length_b   1.000
_cell.length_c   1.000
_cell.angle_alpha   90.00
_cell.angle_beta   90.00
_cell.angle_gamma   90.00
#
_symmetry.space_group_name_H-M   'P 1'
#
loop_
_entity.id
_entity.type
_entity.pdbx_description
1 polymer ?
#
loop_
_entity_poly.entity_id
_entity_poly.type
_entity_poly.pdbx_seq_one_letter_code
_entity_poly.pdbx_strand_id
1 'polypeptide(L)'
;MGSKNFAKGQAIYNNLCINCHGSDGKTPALPIARAFGTGELKFGVDPYSMFQTLTKGNGLMGSQTWMTPQERYDVIHYIREKFMKPMHPKYQALTPRYLVGLPKVNAVAAISERVERDFGPALASQLGRKISSVLTVKLGGNHSISYNLHSMDQAGLWRGGFLNLRSTQHYRERGEGVPEIQGERIAGLQSWQWAHEGTFDYPTENLLPRGPFPAKWMEYRGHYLHEDNLLLSYSINGRDILEMPAKAQGFGAIVHTLRVAAGVQPLQLSVGQLEMPVLRNGFLDPKAPTVKLNNATISPADQIAVSGSPAKQGLGPFTAAATFGQTDGLQWSFDGHNRMVLTIPASKQSRLFQVIRYSGQSDAQLLSMAGYLGLLKLKDELPDPTRRLKGGKQRWPEVITTMGALGSNDLAYTLDTLTLPGKVPGNVWLRTSALAFFPDGRMAVCTHGGDVWIVSGIDKSLAKLKWKRFAAGMYEPFGLQVIGGKVYVTCKDRLTRLHDFNNDGEADFYESFSADTDVSTFFHAFNFDLQRDGTGNLYYVKSGQYTSHALPGAVIKVSADGKGREVYCTGFRTPNGMGILPDGRLTASDNQGSWMPASKVSLLKPG
;
A
#
# COMPACT_ATOMS: atom_id res chain seq x y z
N MET A 1 19.48 25.37 18.51
CA MET A 1 18.57 24.49 19.29
C MET A 1 17.47 25.35 19.88
N GLY A 2 16.34 25.50 19.20
CA GLY A 2 15.20 26.31 19.65
C GLY A 2 13.95 25.47 19.91
N SER A 3 12.83 26.12 20.25
CA SER A 3 11.55 25.47 20.57
C SER A 3 11.07 24.50 19.47
N LYS A 4 11.26 24.85 18.19
CA LYS A 4 10.95 23.98 17.04
C LYS A 4 11.77 22.69 17.03
N ASN A 5 13.07 22.76 17.37
CA ASN A 5 13.94 21.60 17.46
C ASN A 5 13.56 20.71 18.65
N PHE A 6 13.18 21.32 19.78
CA PHE A 6 12.72 20.59 20.95
C PHE A 6 11.45 19.78 20.64
N ALA A 7 10.46 20.40 19.97
CA ALA A 7 9.23 19.71 19.57
C ALA A 7 9.48 18.57 18.58
N LYS A 8 10.38 18.75 17.60
CA LYS A 8 10.82 17.68 16.70
C LYS A 8 11.50 16.54 17.46
N GLY A 9 12.42 16.88 18.36
CA GLY A 9 13.11 15.92 19.21
C GLY A 9 12.17 15.12 20.10
N GLN A 10 11.14 15.77 20.66
CA GLN A 10 10.09 15.12 21.43
C GLN A 10 9.32 14.09 20.60
N ALA A 11 8.92 14.46 19.38
CA ALA A 11 8.23 13.54 18.48
C ALA A 11 9.10 12.32 18.15
N ILE A 12 10.40 12.53 17.88
CA ILE A 12 11.36 11.44 17.64
C ILE A 12 11.50 10.57 18.91
N TYR A 13 11.65 11.15 20.09
CA TYR A 13 11.78 10.37 21.32
C TYR A 13 10.54 9.52 21.61
N ASN A 14 9.36 10.13 21.55
CA ASN A 14 8.08 9.50 21.86
C ASN A 14 7.69 8.39 20.89
N ASN A 15 8.17 8.44 19.64
CA ASN A 15 7.89 7.37 18.69
C ASN A 15 8.93 6.25 18.75
N LEU A 16 10.19 6.58 19.10
CA LEU A 16 11.32 5.71 18.79
C LEU A 16 12.12 5.27 20.02
N CYS A 17 12.52 6.24 20.85
CA CYS A 17 13.46 6.02 21.95
C CYS A 17 12.75 5.57 23.23
N ILE A 18 11.51 6.04 23.43
CA ILE A 18 10.68 5.73 24.60
C ILE A 18 10.50 4.22 24.82
N ASN A 19 10.47 3.44 23.74
CA ASN A 19 10.27 1.99 23.77
C ASN A 19 11.42 1.24 24.45
N CYS A 20 12.60 1.84 24.49
CA CYS A 20 13.77 1.28 25.18
C CYS A 20 14.02 2.03 26.49
N HIS A 21 13.96 3.36 26.45
CA HIS A 21 14.45 4.23 27.51
C HIS A 21 13.39 4.73 28.50
N GLY A 22 12.10 4.43 28.25
CA GLY A 22 11.00 4.86 29.10
C GLY A 22 10.58 6.31 28.85
N SER A 23 9.44 6.71 29.41
CA SER A 23 8.83 8.03 29.20
C SER A 23 9.26 9.08 30.22
N ASP A 24 9.76 8.65 31.37
CA ASP A 24 10.04 9.48 32.55
C ASP A 24 11.52 9.86 32.70
N GLY A 25 12.40 9.25 31.89
CA GLY A 25 13.85 9.39 32.00
C GLY A 25 14.48 8.69 33.20
N LYS A 26 13.72 7.96 34.01
CA LYS A 26 14.18 7.25 35.22
C LYS A 26 14.07 5.74 35.09
N THR A 27 13.03 5.27 34.42
CA THR A 27 12.63 3.86 34.37
C THR A 27 12.69 3.36 32.93
N PRO A 28 13.79 2.72 32.50
CA PRO A 28 13.88 2.17 31.16
C PRO A 28 12.85 1.07 30.93
N ALA A 29 12.27 1.05 29.73
CA ALA A 29 11.34 -0.01 29.32
C ALA A 29 12.06 -1.33 29.00
N LEU A 30 13.35 -1.27 28.64
CA LEU A 30 14.20 -2.45 28.48
C LEU A 30 15.27 -2.48 29.60
N PRO A 31 15.49 -3.63 30.28
CA PRO A 31 16.47 -3.74 31.36
C PRO A 31 17.90 -3.35 30.96
N ILE A 32 18.26 -3.55 29.68
CA ILE A 32 19.59 -3.24 29.15
C ILE A 32 19.74 -1.77 28.71
N ALA A 33 18.64 -1.02 28.61
CA ALA A 33 18.67 0.39 28.21
C ALA A 33 19.04 1.29 29.41
N ARG A 34 19.46 2.53 29.10
CA ARG A 34 19.86 3.50 30.13
C ARG A 34 18.78 4.54 30.37
N ALA A 35 18.58 4.90 31.63
CA ALA A 35 17.72 6.00 32.05
C ALA A 35 18.44 7.32 31.78
N PHE A 36 17.95 8.14 30.85
CA PHE A 36 18.64 9.39 30.48
C PHE A 36 18.70 10.43 31.61
N GLY A 37 17.76 10.38 32.54
CA GLY A 37 17.69 11.30 33.68
C GLY A 37 18.61 10.90 34.84
N THR A 38 18.83 9.61 35.09
CA THR A 38 19.52 9.17 36.32
C THR A 38 20.66 8.18 36.08
N GLY A 39 20.68 7.49 34.95
CA GLY A 39 21.65 6.44 34.63
C GLY A 39 22.94 6.99 34.03
N GLU A 40 24.07 6.33 34.32
CA GLU A 40 25.36 6.72 33.76
C GLU A 40 25.49 6.41 32.26
N LEU A 41 25.75 7.46 31.47
CA LEU A 41 26.07 7.36 30.05
C LEU A 41 27.59 7.16 29.86
N LYS A 42 27.98 5.90 29.63
CA LYS A 42 29.39 5.48 29.49
C LYS A 42 30.17 6.19 28.36
N PHE A 43 29.47 6.70 27.36
CA PHE A 43 30.07 7.23 26.14
C PHE A 43 30.00 8.75 26.04
N GLY A 44 29.78 9.42 27.17
CA GLY A 44 29.68 10.87 27.24
C GLY A 44 28.24 11.36 27.32
N VAL A 45 28.09 12.50 27.99
CA VAL A 45 26.81 13.15 28.27
C VAL A 45 26.62 14.41 27.45
N ASP A 46 27.64 14.90 26.74
CA ASP A 46 27.57 16.09 25.88
C ASP A 46 26.90 15.80 24.53
N PRO A 47 26.37 16.82 23.82
CA PRO A 47 25.66 16.59 22.57
C PRO A 47 26.48 15.90 21.48
N TYR A 48 27.78 16.15 21.39
CA TYR A 48 28.62 15.58 20.34
C TYR A 48 28.89 14.10 20.60
N SER A 49 29.17 13.73 21.84
CA SER A 49 29.30 12.34 22.25
C SER A 49 28.01 11.54 22.07
N MET A 50 26.87 12.13 22.42
CA MET A 50 25.55 11.54 22.14
C MET A 50 25.31 11.41 20.63
N PHE A 51 25.71 12.42 19.84
CA PHE A 51 25.63 12.37 18.37
C PHE A 51 26.49 11.24 17.79
N GLN A 52 27.72 11.05 18.28
CA GLN A 52 28.59 9.94 17.87
C GLN A 52 27.96 8.58 18.21
N THR A 53 27.36 8.46 19.41
CA THR A 53 26.65 7.24 19.81
C THR A 53 25.48 6.95 18.86
N LEU A 54 24.66 7.94 18.51
CA LEU A 54 23.59 7.78 17.52
C LEU A 54 24.12 7.50 16.10
N THR A 55 25.32 7.99 15.76
CA THR A 55 25.89 7.91 14.40
C THR A 55 26.62 6.60 14.15
N LYS A 56 27.35 6.09 15.13
CA LYS A 56 28.24 4.93 14.99
C LYS A 56 27.73 3.71 15.74
N GLY A 57 26.74 3.89 16.62
CA GLY A 57 26.40 2.91 17.63
C GLY A 57 27.48 2.87 18.71
N ASN A 58 27.14 2.31 19.87
CA ASN A 58 28.13 2.00 20.91
C ASN A 58 27.57 0.99 21.93
N GLY A 59 28.39 0.02 22.33
CA GLY A 59 27.95 -1.10 23.16
C GLY A 59 26.79 -1.87 22.53
N LEU A 60 25.69 -2.02 23.28
CA LEU A 60 24.47 -2.70 22.80
C LEU A 60 23.51 -1.78 22.00
N MET A 61 23.83 -0.48 21.87
CA MET A 61 23.05 0.43 21.05
C MET A 61 23.61 0.43 19.62
N GLY A 62 22.87 -0.14 18.67
CA GLY A 62 23.21 -0.07 17.25
C GLY A 62 23.23 1.35 16.71
N SER A 63 23.93 1.57 15.60
CA SER A 63 23.91 2.86 14.89
C SER A 63 22.50 3.21 14.43
N GLN A 64 22.13 4.49 14.57
CA GLN A 64 20.86 5.04 14.09
C GLN A 64 21.07 5.71 12.73
N THR A 65 21.41 4.89 11.73
CA THR A 65 21.67 5.27 10.33
C THR A 65 20.49 5.96 9.67
N TRP A 66 19.27 5.69 10.14
CA TRP A 66 18.01 6.25 9.62
C TRP A 66 17.75 7.72 9.97
N MET A 67 18.49 8.32 10.93
CA MET A 67 18.36 9.74 11.26
C MET A 67 19.30 10.60 10.42
N THR A 68 18.77 11.71 9.91
CA THR A 68 19.61 12.83 9.44
C THR A 68 20.43 13.41 10.59
N PRO A 69 21.57 14.09 10.31
CA PRO A 69 22.32 14.79 11.34
C PRO A 69 21.48 15.77 12.16
N GLN A 70 20.53 16.46 11.53
CA GLN A 70 19.63 17.39 12.22
C GLN A 70 18.66 16.67 13.16
N GLU A 71 18.04 15.57 12.73
CA GLU A 71 17.14 14.77 13.58
C GLU A 71 17.87 14.20 14.81
N ARG A 72 19.13 13.78 14.66
CA ARG A 72 19.98 13.36 15.79
C ARG A 72 20.13 14.48 16.82
N TYR A 73 20.45 15.70 16.39
CA TYR A 73 20.56 16.83 17.30
C TYR A 73 19.22 17.25 17.91
N ASP A 74 18.12 17.16 17.15
CA ASP A 74 16.79 17.48 17.66
C ASP A 74 16.42 16.55 18.83
N VAL A 75 16.59 15.22 18.69
CA VAL A 75 16.30 14.28 19.78
C VAL A 75 17.26 14.41 20.97
N ILE A 76 18.55 14.66 20.71
CA ILE A 76 19.54 14.95 21.77
C ILE A 76 19.12 16.20 22.55
N HIS A 77 18.70 17.25 21.86
CA HIS A 77 18.23 18.48 22.50
C HIS A 77 17.02 18.21 23.41
N TYR A 78 16.04 17.44 22.93
CA TYR A 78 14.89 17.04 23.75
C TYR A 78 15.32 16.25 24.99
N ILE A 79 16.12 15.19 24.82
CA ILE A 79 16.59 14.34 25.94
C ILE A 79 17.31 15.18 26.99
N ARG A 80 18.20 16.08 26.54
CA ARG A 80 18.99 16.93 27.42
C ARG A 80 18.13 17.89 28.22
N GLU A 81 17.23 18.61 27.56
CA GLU A 81 16.39 19.61 28.22
C GLU A 81 15.30 18.97 29.08
N LYS A 82 14.67 17.88 28.62
CA LYS A 82 13.54 17.25 29.32
C LYS A 82 13.99 16.34 30.46
N PHE A 83 15.04 15.55 30.27
CA PHE A 83 15.44 14.52 31.23
C PHE A 83 16.75 14.86 31.94
N MET A 84 17.80 15.25 31.19
CA MET A 84 19.12 15.40 31.81
C MET A 84 19.24 16.67 32.65
N LYS A 85 18.78 17.81 32.15
CA LYS A 85 18.84 19.10 32.84
C LYS A 85 18.19 19.08 34.23
N PRO A 86 16.99 18.48 34.42
CA PRO A 86 16.39 18.42 35.75
C PRO A 86 16.92 17.29 36.65
N MET A 87 17.56 16.24 36.12
CA MET A 87 17.81 15.00 36.89
C MET A 87 19.23 14.45 36.83
N HIS A 88 19.96 14.68 35.74
CA HIS A 88 21.20 13.96 35.47
C HIS A 88 22.42 14.65 36.13
N PRO A 89 23.16 13.96 37.01
CA PRO A 89 24.19 14.60 37.85
C PRO A 89 25.36 15.18 37.05
N LYS A 90 25.66 14.61 35.87
CA LYS A 90 26.70 15.12 34.96
C LYS A 90 26.19 16.08 33.88
N TYR A 91 24.95 16.59 33.98
CA TYR A 91 24.45 17.56 33.00
C TYR A 91 25.27 18.87 33.07
N GLN A 92 25.61 19.40 31.91
CA GLN A 92 26.28 20.70 31.77
C GLN A 92 25.59 21.53 30.69
N ALA A 93 25.40 22.83 30.93
CA ALA A 93 24.88 23.75 29.93
C ALA A 93 25.89 23.93 28.79
N LEU A 94 25.39 24.18 27.57
CA LEU A 94 26.26 24.44 26.42
C LEU A 94 26.88 25.83 26.52
N THR A 95 28.20 25.91 26.35
CA THR A 95 28.96 27.17 26.41
C THR A 95 29.49 27.53 25.02
N PRO A 96 29.75 28.82 24.74
CA PRO A 96 30.43 29.22 23.51
C PRO A 96 31.76 28.48 23.30
N ARG A 97 32.52 28.24 24.39
CA ARG A 97 33.77 27.47 24.35
C ARG A 97 33.58 26.04 23.87
N TYR A 98 32.51 25.36 24.31
CA TYR A 98 32.16 24.02 23.82
C TYR A 98 31.90 24.05 22.31
N LEU A 99 31.14 25.03 21.82
CA LEU A 99 30.81 25.14 20.39
C LEU A 99 32.05 25.37 19.51
N VAL A 100 33.02 26.16 20.00
CA VAL A 100 34.31 26.38 19.30
C VAL A 100 35.15 25.10 19.27
N GLY A 101 35.04 24.25 20.29
CA GLY A 101 35.77 22.97 20.38
C GLY A 101 35.16 21.83 19.56
N LEU A 102 34.01 22.03 18.92
CA LEU A 102 33.40 21.02 18.06
C LEU A 102 34.21 20.81 16.77
N PRO A 103 34.28 19.58 16.24
CA PRO A 103 34.89 19.34 14.95
C PRO A 103 34.22 20.17 13.85
N LYS A 104 35.02 20.91 13.09
CA LYS A 104 34.53 21.63 11.91
C LYS A 104 34.38 20.63 10.77
N VAL A 105 33.18 20.51 10.23
CA VAL A 105 32.89 19.64 9.08
C VAL A 105 32.36 20.52 7.95
N ASN A 106 32.96 20.41 6.76
CA ASN A 106 32.41 20.99 5.54
C ASN A 106 31.23 20.12 5.10
N ALA A 107 30.08 20.29 5.74
CA ALA A 107 28.86 19.62 5.33
C ALA A 107 28.31 20.33 4.08
N VAL A 108 28.65 19.81 2.90
CA VAL A 108 27.81 20.04 1.72
C VAL A 108 26.50 19.34 2.04
N ALA A 109 25.44 20.10 2.29
CA ALA A 109 24.11 19.54 2.35
C ALA A 109 23.84 18.92 0.97
N ALA A 110 24.05 17.61 0.84
CA ALA A 110 23.64 16.88 -0.33
C ALA A 110 22.11 16.95 -0.36
N ILE A 111 21.59 17.98 -1.02
CA ILE A 111 20.23 17.99 -1.50
C ILE A 111 20.25 16.96 -2.63
N SER A 112 20.13 15.68 -2.28
CA SER A 112 20.00 14.64 -3.30
C SER A 112 18.76 14.97 -4.10
N GLU A 113 18.92 15.21 -5.40
CA GLU A 113 17.77 15.32 -6.31
C GLU A 113 16.89 14.09 -6.09
N ARG A 114 15.60 14.36 -5.86
CA ARG A 114 14.63 13.36 -5.46
C ARG A 114 14.33 12.48 -6.67
N VAL A 115 14.92 11.30 -6.72
CA VAL A 115 14.59 10.33 -7.76
C VAL A 115 13.40 9.50 -7.28
N GLU A 116 12.28 9.61 -8.00
CA GLU A 116 11.09 8.82 -7.68
C GLU A 116 11.38 7.33 -7.92
N ARG A 117 10.97 6.50 -6.96
CA ARG A 117 11.01 5.05 -7.09
C ARG A 117 9.94 4.60 -8.08
N ASP A 118 10.30 3.64 -8.91
CA ASP A 118 9.37 2.96 -9.79
C ASP A 118 8.70 1.78 -9.06
N PHE A 119 7.37 1.82 -8.99
CA PHE A 119 6.51 0.78 -8.42
C PHE A 119 5.67 0.09 -9.50
N GLY A 120 5.85 0.44 -10.77
CA GLY A 120 4.90 0.16 -11.83
C GLY A 120 3.69 1.11 -11.81
N PRO A 121 2.55 0.68 -12.38
CA PRO A 121 1.35 1.50 -12.53
C PRO A 121 0.56 1.66 -11.23
N ALA A 122 0.80 0.82 -10.21
CA ALA A 122 0.09 0.87 -8.95
C ALA A 122 0.93 0.47 -7.73
N LEU A 123 0.44 0.84 -6.55
CA LEU A 123 1.03 0.49 -5.26
C LEU A 123 -0.06 0.05 -4.29
N ALA A 124 0.07 -1.17 -3.79
CA ALA A 124 -0.71 -1.68 -2.67
C ALA A 124 -0.12 -1.17 -1.34
N SER A 125 -0.95 -0.57 -0.50
CA SER A 125 -0.54 -0.03 0.80
C SER A 125 -1.76 0.24 1.69
N GLN A 126 -1.55 0.76 2.89
CA GLN A 126 -2.58 1.54 3.60
C GLN A 126 -2.70 2.95 2.98
N LEU A 127 -3.80 3.65 3.25
CA LEU A 127 -3.95 5.08 2.95
C LEU A 127 -4.19 5.85 4.25
N GLY A 128 -3.20 6.66 4.63
CA GLY A 128 -3.17 7.30 5.94
C GLY A 128 -3.14 6.25 7.06
N ARG A 129 -3.83 6.57 8.15
CA ARG A 129 -4.06 5.63 9.28
C ARG A 129 -5.48 5.08 9.33
N LYS A 130 -6.32 5.44 8.34
CA LYS A 130 -7.76 5.16 8.34
C LYS A 130 -8.13 3.93 7.51
N ILE A 131 -7.46 3.72 6.37
CA ILE A 131 -7.79 2.64 5.44
C ILE A 131 -6.59 1.70 5.37
N SER A 132 -6.78 0.44 5.76
CA SER A 132 -5.69 -0.51 5.99
C SER A 132 -5.18 -1.20 4.73
N SER A 133 -6.00 -1.33 3.69
CA SER A 133 -5.60 -1.96 2.43
C SER A 133 -6.24 -1.22 1.25
N VAL A 134 -5.38 -0.63 0.42
CA VAL A 134 -5.75 0.03 -0.82
C VAL A 134 -4.82 -0.38 -1.96
N LEU A 135 -5.32 -0.28 -3.20
CA LEU A 135 -4.49 -0.23 -4.40
C LEU A 135 -4.62 1.15 -5.02
N THR A 136 -3.52 1.89 -5.04
CA THR A 136 -3.48 3.22 -5.67
C THR A 136 -2.88 3.10 -7.06
N VAL A 137 -3.60 3.59 -8.07
CA VAL A 137 -3.31 3.45 -9.50
C VAL A 137 -3.00 4.82 -10.11
N LYS A 138 -1.95 4.88 -10.93
CA LYS A 138 -1.63 6.06 -11.75
C LYS A 138 -2.53 6.05 -12.99
N LEU A 139 -3.36 7.08 -13.17
CA LEU A 139 -4.25 7.21 -14.33
C LEU A 139 -3.64 8.01 -15.49
N GLY A 140 -2.43 8.54 -15.32
CA GLY A 140 -1.79 9.45 -16.26
C GLY A 140 -2.22 10.91 -16.08
N GLY A 141 -1.52 11.83 -16.74
CA GLY A 141 -1.79 13.27 -16.66
C GLY A 141 -1.84 13.81 -15.22
N ASN A 142 -0.98 13.27 -14.35
CA ASN A 142 -0.87 13.59 -12.92
C ASN A 142 -2.13 13.29 -12.07
N HIS A 143 -2.96 12.34 -12.49
CA HIS A 143 -4.13 11.86 -11.76
C HIS A 143 -3.88 10.48 -11.16
N SER A 144 -4.45 10.25 -9.98
CA SER A 144 -4.38 8.98 -9.28
C SER A 144 -5.72 8.62 -8.67
N ILE A 145 -6.04 7.34 -8.67
CA ILE A 145 -7.22 6.78 -8.02
C ILE A 145 -6.80 5.68 -7.05
N SER A 146 -7.51 5.54 -5.94
CA SER A 146 -7.22 4.53 -4.91
C SER A 146 -8.48 3.78 -4.57
N TYR A 147 -8.41 2.46 -4.55
CA TYR A 147 -9.52 1.56 -4.22
C TYR A 147 -9.24 0.88 -2.90
N ASN A 148 -10.22 0.86 -1.99
CA ASN A 148 -10.18 0.02 -0.80
C ASN A 148 -10.33 -1.43 -1.22
N LEU A 149 -9.30 -2.26 -1.03
CA LEU A 149 -9.32 -3.65 -1.49
C LEU A 149 -10.21 -4.57 -0.63
N HIS A 150 -10.74 -4.05 0.49
CA HIS A 150 -11.67 -4.75 1.36
C HIS A 150 -13.15 -4.45 1.07
N SER A 151 -13.45 -3.46 0.23
CA SER A 151 -14.83 -3.14 -0.19
C SER A 151 -14.98 -2.87 -1.68
N MET A 152 -13.87 -2.66 -2.39
CA MET A 152 -13.78 -2.12 -3.75
C MET A 152 -14.39 -0.73 -3.93
N ASP A 153 -14.68 -0.03 -2.84
CA ASP A 153 -15.03 1.39 -2.90
C ASP A 153 -13.80 2.25 -3.18
N GLN A 154 -13.99 3.41 -3.81
CA GLN A 154 -12.90 4.35 -4.01
C GLN A 154 -12.52 5.06 -2.69
N ALA A 155 -11.29 4.82 -2.25
CA ALA A 155 -10.65 5.50 -1.11
C ALA A 155 -10.26 6.96 -1.44
N GLY A 156 -10.00 7.24 -2.71
CA GLY A 156 -9.79 8.61 -3.18
C GLY A 156 -9.49 8.71 -4.68
N LEU A 157 -9.70 9.91 -5.20
CA LEU A 157 -9.35 10.32 -6.55
C LEU A 157 -8.82 11.75 -6.48
N TRP A 158 -7.62 11.98 -7.01
CA TRP A 158 -6.93 13.27 -6.91
C TRP A 158 -6.07 13.58 -8.12
N ARG A 159 -5.70 14.86 -8.24
CA ARG A 159 -4.72 15.39 -9.20
C ARG A 159 -3.54 15.99 -8.45
N GLY A 160 -2.37 16.09 -9.08
CA GLY A 160 -1.20 16.74 -8.47
C GLY A 160 -0.16 15.77 -7.90
N GLY A 161 -0.22 14.49 -8.26
CA GLY A 161 0.79 13.51 -7.91
C GLY A 161 0.22 12.11 -7.69
N PHE A 162 1.10 11.20 -7.28
CA PHE A 162 0.75 9.87 -6.79
C PHE A 162 0.54 9.92 -5.27
N LEU A 163 1.41 9.29 -4.49
CA LEU A 163 1.37 9.29 -3.03
C LEU A 163 2.58 10.05 -2.45
N ASN A 164 2.38 10.71 -1.32
CA ASN A 164 3.48 11.19 -0.50
C ASN A 164 4.01 10.02 0.34
N LEU A 165 5.18 9.52 -0.04
CA LEU A 165 5.83 8.36 0.56
C LEU A 165 7.10 8.73 1.34
N ARG A 166 7.40 10.02 1.51
CA ARG A 166 8.71 10.52 2.02
C ARG A 166 9.10 9.98 3.39
N SER A 167 8.10 9.71 4.23
CA SER A 167 8.30 9.23 5.59
C SER A 167 8.10 7.71 5.71
N THR A 168 7.90 7.01 4.60
CA THR A 168 7.60 5.57 4.55
C THR A 168 8.86 4.76 4.25
N GLN A 169 8.75 3.44 4.34
CA GLN A 169 9.81 2.49 4.02
C GLN A 169 10.37 2.71 2.61
N HIS A 170 9.59 3.24 1.67
CA HIS A 170 10.07 3.42 0.30
C HIS A 170 11.23 4.42 0.16
N TYR A 171 11.36 5.36 1.11
CA TYR A 171 12.38 6.42 1.07
C TYR A 171 13.18 6.56 2.36
N ARG A 172 12.83 5.81 3.42
CA ARG A 172 13.55 5.80 4.69
C ARG A 172 13.87 4.39 5.13
N GLU A 173 15.05 4.22 5.71
CA GLU A 173 15.43 2.97 6.40
C GLU A 173 14.40 2.63 7.46
N ARG A 174 14.05 3.63 8.28
CA ARG A 174 12.99 3.58 9.28
C ARG A 174 11.83 4.48 8.85
N GLY A 175 10.88 3.89 8.14
CA GLY A 175 9.77 4.59 7.51
C GLY A 175 8.46 4.54 8.28
N GLU A 176 8.37 5.30 9.37
CA GLU A 176 7.20 5.23 10.28
C GLU A 176 5.99 6.08 9.88
N GLY A 177 6.18 6.88 8.83
CA GLY A 177 5.09 7.56 8.17
C GLY A 177 4.20 6.55 7.45
N VAL A 178 3.10 7.08 6.93
CA VAL A 178 2.11 6.31 6.19
C VAL A 178 1.99 6.94 4.80
N PRO A 179 1.63 6.17 3.76
CA PRO A 179 1.29 6.75 2.47
C PRO A 179 0.14 7.75 2.61
N GLU A 180 0.36 8.98 2.17
CA GLU A 180 -0.66 10.02 2.14
C GLU A 180 -0.94 10.48 0.71
N ILE A 181 -2.10 11.09 0.48
CA ILE A 181 -2.38 11.73 -0.80
C ILE A 181 -1.43 12.92 -0.97
N GLN A 182 -0.68 12.94 -2.07
CA GLN A 182 0.22 14.07 -2.38
C GLN A 182 -0.55 15.28 -2.93
N GLY A 183 -1.63 15.02 -3.68
CA GLY A 183 -2.33 16.03 -4.46
C GLY A 183 -3.66 16.49 -3.85
N GLU A 184 -4.49 17.12 -4.68
CA GLU A 184 -5.82 17.62 -4.32
C GLU A 184 -6.90 16.66 -4.76
N ARG A 185 -7.79 16.26 -3.83
CA ARG A 185 -8.97 15.46 -4.14
C ARG A 185 -9.88 16.20 -5.12
N ILE A 186 -10.46 15.47 -6.06
CA ILE A 186 -11.39 16.05 -7.04
C ILE A 186 -12.79 16.08 -6.43
N ALA A 187 -13.32 17.29 -6.23
CA ALA A 187 -14.62 17.50 -5.62
C ALA A 187 -15.75 16.84 -6.42
N GLY A 188 -16.66 16.18 -5.71
CA GLY A 188 -17.81 15.45 -6.23
C GLY A 188 -17.51 14.10 -6.85
N LEU A 189 -16.24 13.79 -7.15
CA LEU A 189 -15.82 12.50 -7.68
C LEU A 189 -15.23 11.58 -6.60
N GLN A 190 -15.45 11.85 -5.31
CA GLN A 190 -14.94 11.02 -4.22
C GLN A 190 -15.69 9.68 -4.10
N SER A 191 -16.96 9.65 -4.54
CA SER A 191 -17.81 8.46 -4.45
C SER A 191 -17.66 7.54 -5.65
N TRP A 192 -17.29 6.29 -5.39
CA TRP A 192 -17.43 5.14 -6.28
C TRP A 192 -17.71 3.97 -5.33
N GLN A 193 -18.99 3.74 -5.04
CA GLN A 193 -19.42 2.87 -3.95
C GLN A 193 -20.52 1.94 -4.44
N TRP A 194 -20.41 0.65 -4.14
CA TRP A 194 -21.41 -0.34 -4.51
C TRP A 194 -22.48 -0.50 -3.42
N ALA A 195 -23.74 -0.65 -3.83
CA ALA A 195 -24.80 -0.99 -2.89
C ALA A 195 -24.76 -2.49 -2.57
N HIS A 196 -24.99 -2.82 -1.30
CA HIS A 196 -25.18 -4.18 -0.82
C HIS A 196 -26.56 -4.29 -0.20
N GLU A 197 -27.29 -5.37 -0.51
CA GLU A 197 -28.65 -5.60 0.01
C GLU A 197 -29.61 -4.40 -0.26
N GLY A 198 -29.42 -3.72 -1.40
CA GLY A 198 -30.27 -2.61 -1.86
C GLY A 198 -29.99 -1.27 -1.19
N THR A 199 -28.92 -1.13 -0.40
CA THR A 199 -28.53 0.13 0.24
C THR A 199 -27.03 0.41 0.11
N PHE A 200 -26.66 1.68 0.13
CA PHE A 200 -25.27 2.13 0.27
C PHE A 200 -24.90 2.41 1.74
N ASP A 201 -25.91 2.50 2.61
CA ASP A 201 -25.79 2.83 4.03
C ASP A 201 -26.05 1.57 4.86
N TYR A 202 -25.32 0.50 4.56
CA TYR A 202 -25.43 -0.78 5.26
C TYR A 202 -24.78 -0.74 6.65
N PRO A 203 -25.30 -1.50 7.63
CA PRO A 203 -24.70 -1.64 8.95
C PRO A 203 -23.28 -2.20 8.86
N THR A 204 -22.38 -1.71 9.71
CA THR A 204 -20.95 -2.08 9.70
C THR A 204 -20.50 -2.81 10.97
N GLU A 205 -21.39 -2.99 11.94
CA GLU A 205 -21.10 -3.55 13.27
C GLU A 205 -20.61 -4.99 13.20
N ASN A 206 -21.08 -5.75 12.22
CA ASN A 206 -20.70 -7.15 11.99
C ASN A 206 -19.62 -7.32 10.91
N LEU A 207 -19.07 -6.22 10.39
CA LEU A 207 -17.99 -6.26 9.42
C LEU A 207 -16.64 -6.31 10.13
N LEU A 208 -15.66 -6.91 9.46
CA LEU A 208 -14.29 -6.87 9.93
C LEU A 208 -13.79 -5.41 9.89
N PRO A 209 -13.30 -4.84 11.00
CA PRO A 209 -12.94 -3.42 11.06
C PRO A 209 -11.79 -3.05 10.11
N ARG A 210 -10.95 -4.04 9.76
CA ARG A 210 -9.77 -3.90 8.92
C ARG A 210 -9.57 -5.11 8.01
N GLY A 211 -10.65 -5.79 7.64
CA GLY A 211 -10.64 -6.97 6.78
C GLY A 211 -11.64 -6.83 5.63
N PRO A 212 -11.67 -7.78 4.69
CA PRO A 212 -12.57 -7.76 3.56
C PRO A 212 -14.03 -7.88 4.00
N PHE A 213 -14.93 -7.28 3.21
CA PHE A 213 -16.36 -7.54 3.30
C PHE A 213 -16.67 -9.02 3.09
N PRO A 214 -17.85 -9.49 3.56
CA PRO A 214 -18.31 -10.84 3.29
C PRO A 214 -18.30 -11.16 1.79
N ALA A 215 -17.84 -12.36 1.43
CA ALA A 215 -17.75 -12.78 0.02
C ALA A 215 -19.09 -12.74 -0.73
N LYS A 216 -20.22 -12.84 -0.03
CA LYS A 216 -21.57 -12.65 -0.63
C LYS A 216 -21.78 -11.25 -1.20
N TRP A 217 -21.08 -10.25 -0.67
CA TRP A 217 -21.20 -8.84 -1.05
C TRP A 217 -20.08 -8.42 -1.99
N MET A 218 -18.84 -8.77 -1.66
CA MET A 218 -17.68 -8.35 -2.44
C MET A 218 -16.55 -9.38 -2.33
N GLU A 219 -15.93 -9.69 -3.46
CA GLU A 219 -14.72 -10.50 -3.52
C GLU A 219 -13.73 -9.84 -4.49
N TYR A 220 -12.61 -9.31 -3.98
CA TYR A 220 -11.51 -8.85 -4.82
C TYR A 220 -10.61 -10.03 -5.19
N ARG A 221 -10.45 -10.29 -6.49
CA ARG A 221 -9.69 -11.44 -7.01
C ARG A 221 -8.26 -11.07 -7.41
N GLY A 222 -7.98 -9.80 -7.64
CA GLY A 222 -6.66 -9.34 -8.03
C GLY A 222 -6.69 -8.26 -9.11
N HIS A 223 -5.52 -7.98 -9.66
CA HIS A 223 -5.39 -7.04 -10.77
C HIS A 223 -4.43 -7.53 -11.83
N TYR A 224 -4.74 -7.21 -13.08
CA TYR A 224 -3.92 -7.46 -14.25
C TYR A 224 -3.17 -6.20 -14.64
N LEU A 225 -1.96 -6.37 -15.15
CA LEU A 225 -1.16 -5.32 -15.73
C LEU A 225 -0.98 -5.58 -17.23
N HIS A 226 -1.23 -4.56 -18.05
CA HIS A 226 -1.02 -4.62 -19.50
C HIS A 226 -0.54 -3.25 -19.98
N GLU A 227 0.77 -3.13 -20.21
CA GLU A 227 1.42 -1.84 -20.50
C GLU A 227 1.06 -0.80 -19.41
N ASP A 228 0.61 0.39 -19.76
CA ASP A 228 0.22 1.40 -18.76
C ASP A 228 -1.17 1.17 -18.15
N ASN A 229 -1.87 0.10 -18.55
CA ASN A 229 -3.23 -0.19 -18.08
C ASN A 229 -3.20 -1.15 -16.90
N LEU A 230 -4.04 -0.84 -15.90
CA LEU A 230 -4.38 -1.73 -14.81
C LEU A 230 -5.84 -2.14 -14.92
N LEU A 231 -6.11 -3.43 -14.74
CA LEU A 231 -7.45 -3.98 -14.75
C LEU A 231 -7.73 -4.65 -13.41
N LEU A 232 -8.81 -4.26 -12.75
CA LEU A 232 -9.28 -4.86 -11.50
C LEU A 232 -10.25 -6.00 -11.81
N SER A 233 -10.11 -7.11 -11.10
CA SER A 233 -11.06 -8.22 -11.15
C SER A 233 -11.65 -8.44 -9.77
N TYR A 234 -12.97 -8.35 -9.69
CA TYR A 234 -13.72 -8.52 -8.46
C TYR A 234 -15.16 -8.97 -8.75
N SER A 235 -15.90 -9.34 -7.72
CA SER A 235 -17.34 -9.54 -7.81
C SER A 235 -18.07 -8.64 -6.82
N ILE A 236 -19.30 -8.23 -7.19
CA ILE A 236 -20.22 -7.47 -6.34
C ILE A 236 -21.55 -8.21 -6.32
N ASN A 237 -22.04 -8.55 -5.12
CA ASN A 237 -23.27 -9.31 -4.89
C ASN A 237 -23.33 -10.59 -5.76
N GLY A 238 -22.20 -11.28 -5.88
CA GLY A 238 -22.04 -12.50 -6.69
C GLY A 238 -21.95 -12.31 -8.21
N ARG A 239 -21.91 -11.06 -8.70
CA ARG A 239 -21.79 -10.73 -10.13
C ARG A 239 -20.37 -10.27 -10.45
N ASP A 240 -19.71 -10.97 -11.37
CA ASP A 240 -18.33 -10.69 -11.76
C ASP A 240 -18.20 -9.35 -12.51
N ILE A 241 -17.13 -8.62 -12.20
CA ILE A 241 -16.78 -7.31 -12.77
C ILE A 241 -15.29 -7.31 -13.14
N LEU A 242 -15.01 -6.89 -14.38
CA LEU A 242 -13.71 -6.38 -14.77
C LEU A 242 -13.81 -4.87 -14.94
N GLU A 243 -12.95 -4.14 -14.25
CA GLU A 243 -12.89 -2.69 -14.31
C GLU A 243 -11.52 -2.21 -14.77
N MET A 244 -11.49 -1.30 -15.73
CA MET A 244 -10.28 -0.65 -16.19
C MET A 244 -10.44 0.87 -16.07
N PRO A 245 -9.91 1.49 -15.00
CA PRO A 245 -9.96 2.92 -14.82
C PRO A 245 -8.89 3.61 -15.67
N ALA A 246 -9.24 4.75 -16.26
CA ALA A 246 -8.35 5.56 -17.07
C ALA A 246 -8.72 7.04 -16.95
N LYS A 247 -7.81 7.91 -17.41
CA LYS A 247 -8.10 9.32 -17.67
C LYS A 247 -8.32 9.51 -19.16
N ALA A 248 -9.36 10.25 -19.55
CA ALA A 248 -9.56 10.64 -20.95
C ALA A 248 -8.40 11.53 -21.45
N GLN A 249 -8.06 11.41 -22.73
CA GLN A 249 -7.08 12.29 -23.38
C GLN A 249 -7.71 13.64 -23.72
N GLY A 250 -6.98 14.74 -23.54
CA GLY A 250 -7.43 16.11 -23.84
C GLY A 250 -8.54 16.66 -22.95
N PHE A 251 -9.23 15.80 -22.21
CA PHE A 251 -10.37 16.11 -21.37
C PHE A 251 -10.16 15.53 -19.96
N GLY A 252 -10.47 16.30 -18.92
CA GLY A 252 -10.17 15.93 -17.53
C GLY A 252 -11.06 14.85 -16.91
N ALA A 253 -11.85 14.13 -17.71
CA ALA A 253 -12.74 13.10 -17.20
C ALA A 253 -12.02 11.82 -16.82
N ILE A 254 -12.57 11.15 -15.81
CA ILE A 254 -12.18 9.81 -15.40
C ILE A 254 -13.15 8.83 -16.06
N VAL A 255 -12.59 7.80 -16.69
CA VAL A 255 -13.35 6.80 -17.44
C VAL A 255 -13.14 5.46 -16.75
N HIS A 256 -14.23 4.83 -16.35
CA HIS A 256 -14.22 3.46 -15.86
C HIS A 256 -14.81 2.57 -16.95
N THR A 257 -13.99 1.74 -17.60
CA THR A 257 -14.48 0.75 -18.54
C THR A 257 -14.86 -0.50 -17.77
N LEU A 258 -16.13 -0.90 -17.82
CA LEU A 258 -16.69 -1.99 -17.06
C LEU A 258 -17.17 -3.11 -17.98
N ARG A 259 -16.69 -4.32 -17.73
CA ARG A 259 -17.35 -5.54 -18.18
C ARG A 259 -18.03 -6.18 -16.97
N VAL A 260 -19.36 -6.15 -16.99
CA VAL A 260 -20.20 -6.74 -15.93
C VAL A 260 -20.77 -8.04 -16.47
N ALA A 261 -20.64 -9.13 -15.72
CA ALA A 261 -21.14 -10.45 -16.13
C ALA A 261 -22.68 -10.49 -16.19
N ALA A 262 -23.26 -11.60 -16.62
CA ALA A 262 -24.69 -11.87 -16.45
C ALA A 262 -25.03 -11.95 -14.95
N GLY A 263 -26.27 -11.62 -14.58
CA GLY A 263 -26.74 -11.65 -13.20
C GLY A 263 -28.26 -11.51 -13.11
N VAL A 264 -28.85 -12.10 -12.07
CA VAL A 264 -30.32 -12.14 -11.88
C VAL A 264 -30.85 -10.99 -11.01
N GLN A 265 -29.97 -10.25 -10.35
CA GLN A 265 -30.31 -9.07 -9.54
C GLN A 265 -29.70 -7.81 -10.16
N PRO A 266 -30.35 -6.64 -10.00
CA PRO A 266 -29.74 -5.37 -10.35
C PRO A 266 -28.56 -5.05 -9.41
N LEU A 267 -27.60 -4.29 -9.93
CA LEU A 267 -26.55 -3.65 -9.13
C LEU A 267 -26.79 -2.14 -9.09
N GLN A 268 -26.41 -1.50 -8.00
CA GLN A 268 -26.41 -0.04 -7.89
C GLN A 268 -25.02 0.45 -7.53
N LEU A 269 -24.57 1.49 -8.21
CA LEU A 269 -23.26 2.10 -8.06
C LEU A 269 -23.44 3.61 -7.89
N SER A 270 -22.98 4.16 -6.76
CA SER A 270 -22.82 5.60 -6.60
C SER A 270 -21.57 6.02 -7.35
N VAL A 271 -21.71 6.89 -8.36
CA VAL A 271 -20.61 7.33 -9.24
C VAL A 271 -20.11 8.74 -8.91
N GLY A 272 -20.76 9.44 -8.00
CA GLY A 272 -20.39 10.80 -7.64
C GLY A 272 -21.36 11.38 -6.63
N GLN A 273 -20.87 12.30 -5.81
CA GLN A 273 -21.66 12.99 -4.81
C GLN A 273 -21.02 14.34 -4.52
N LEU A 274 -21.64 15.41 -5.00
CA LEU A 274 -21.16 16.76 -4.75
C LEU A 274 -21.70 17.23 -3.40
N GLU A 275 -20.83 17.56 -2.46
CA GLU A 275 -21.21 18.05 -1.13
C GLU A 275 -21.21 19.58 -1.11
N MET A 276 -22.40 20.18 -1.27
CA MET A 276 -22.61 21.64 -1.24
C MET A 276 -23.92 21.96 -0.51
N PRO A 277 -24.07 23.16 0.10
CA PRO A 277 -25.28 23.54 0.83
C PRO A 277 -26.56 23.54 -0.02
N VAL A 278 -26.44 23.93 -1.28
CA VAL A 278 -27.56 23.98 -2.24
C VAL A 278 -27.11 23.34 -3.54
N LEU A 279 -27.87 22.35 -3.99
CA LEU A 279 -27.61 21.59 -5.21
C LEU A 279 -28.82 21.66 -6.13
N ARG A 280 -28.53 21.67 -7.42
CA ARG A 280 -29.47 21.38 -8.50
C ARG A 280 -29.05 20.08 -9.15
N ASN A 281 -29.85 19.04 -8.95
CA ASN A 281 -29.69 17.75 -9.61
C ASN A 281 -30.61 17.66 -10.83
N GLY A 282 -30.18 16.94 -11.85
CA GLY A 282 -31.03 16.62 -12.99
C GLY A 282 -30.24 16.00 -14.13
N PHE A 283 -30.89 15.93 -15.29
CA PHE A 283 -30.39 15.25 -16.47
C PHE A 283 -30.25 16.20 -17.64
N LEU A 284 -29.16 16.07 -18.39
CA LEU A 284 -28.88 16.84 -19.60
C LEU A 284 -28.81 15.90 -20.81
N ASP A 285 -29.55 16.25 -21.87
CA ASP A 285 -29.39 15.59 -23.17
C ASP A 285 -27.98 15.92 -23.71
N PRO A 286 -27.14 14.92 -24.04
CA PRO A 286 -25.82 15.15 -24.63
C PRO A 286 -25.83 15.95 -25.93
N LYS A 287 -26.98 16.10 -26.59
CA LYS A 287 -27.15 16.91 -27.82
C LYS A 287 -27.64 18.33 -27.52
N ALA A 288 -27.94 18.67 -26.27
CA ALA A 288 -28.48 19.97 -25.92
C ALA A 288 -27.47 21.10 -26.21
N PRO A 289 -27.87 22.18 -26.90
CA PRO A 289 -26.98 23.31 -27.20
C PRO A 289 -26.74 24.22 -25.98
N THR A 290 -27.54 24.07 -24.91
CA THR A 290 -27.45 24.86 -23.67
C THR A 290 -27.73 23.96 -22.47
N VAL A 291 -27.22 24.34 -21.30
CA VAL A 291 -27.43 23.57 -20.06
C VAL A 291 -28.81 23.85 -19.49
N LYS A 292 -29.75 22.93 -19.73
CA LYS A 292 -31.08 22.92 -19.12
C LYS A 292 -31.35 21.54 -18.54
N LEU A 293 -31.20 21.43 -17.22
CA LEU A 293 -31.39 20.17 -16.52
C LEU A 293 -32.88 19.82 -16.40
N ASN A 294 -33.24 18.61 -16.79
CA ASN A 294 -34.52 17.97 -16.53
C ASN A 294 -34.52 17.41 -15.09
N ASN A 295 -35.56 17.72 -14.31
CA ASN A 295 -35.70 17.32 -12.91
C ASN A 295 -36.45 16.00 -12.72
N ALA A 296 -36.46 15.11 -13.73
CA ALA A 296 -37.00 13.77 -13.58
C ALA A 296 -36.35 13.02 -12.40
N THR A 297 -37.06 12.08 -11.78
CA THR A 297 -36.51 11.27 -10.68
C THR A 297 -35.56 10.18 -11.19
N ILE A 298 -35.86 9.64 -12.36
CA ILE A 298 -35.09 8.59 -13.03
C ILE A 298 -34.91 9.00 -14.49
N SER A 299 -33.79 8.62 -15.09
CA SER A 299 -33.49 8.87 -16.49
C SER A 299 -32.80 7.69 -17.16
N PRO A 300 -33.01 7.44 -18.46
CA PRO A 300 -32.20 6.50 -19.21
C PRO A 300 -30.70 6.87 -19.16
N ALA A 301 -29.83 5.86 -19.23
CA ALA A 301 -28.39 6.08 -19.11
C ALA A 301 -27.72 6.79 -20.30
N ASP A 302 -28.48 7.08 -21.37
CA ASP A 302 -28.02 7.87 -22.51
C ASP A 302 -27.97 9.39 -22.22
N GLN A 303 -28.57 9.83 -21.11
CA GLN A 303 -28.48 11.18 -20.58
C GLN A 303 -27.22 11.37 -19.74
N ILE A 304 -26.82 12.63 -19.54
CA ILE A 304 -25.80 13.03 -18.57
C ILE A 304 -26.48 13.32 -17.24
N ALA A 305 -26.15 12.59 -16.19
CA ALA A 305 -26.56 12.92 -14.83
C ALA A 305 -25.67 14.05 -14.29
N VAL A 306 -26.27 15.11 -13.76
CA VAL A 306 -25.57 16.33 -13.32
C VAL A 306 -26.05 16.74 -11.94
N SER A 307 -25.10 17.03 -11.05
CA SER A 307 -25.33 17.70 -9.77
C SER A 307 -24.42 18.91 -9.68
N GLY A 308 -24.97 20.10 -9.45
CA GLY A 308 -24.15 21.31 -9.36
C GLY A 308 -24.79 22.41 -8.54
N SER A 309 -23.98 23.37 -8.11
CA SER A 309 -24.48 24.53 -7.37
C SER A 309 -25.20 25.50 -8.31
N PRO A 310 -26.37 26.02 -7.96
CA PRO A 310 -27.01 27.10 -8.71
C PRO A 310 -26.11 28.33 -8.79
N ALA A 311 -26.03 28.96 -9.97
CA ALA A 311 -25.34 30.24 -10.18
C ALA A 311 -26.33 31.30 -10.70
N LYS A 312 -25.95 32.59 -10.67
CA LYS A 312 -26.76 33.69 -11.21
C LYS A 312 -27.14 33.47 -12.68
N GLN A 313 -26.25 32.84 -13.43
CA GLN A 313 -26.48 32.33 -14.78
C GLN A 313 -25.86 30.93 -14.88
N GLY A 314 -26.63 29.95 -15.34
CA GLY A 314 -26.16 28.58 -15.53
C GLY A 314 -25.86 27.80 -14.25
N LEU A 315 -24.90 26.90 -14.34
CA LEU A 315 -24.41 26.03 -13.29
C LEU A 315 -23.00 26.49 -12.84
N GLY A 316 -22.78 26.55 -11.53
CA GLY A 316 -21.45 26.79 -10.94
C GLY A 316 -20.61 25.50 -10.86
N PRO A 317 -19.83 25.30 -9.77
CA PRO A 317 -19.22 24.00 -9.48
C PRO A 317 -20.20 22.84 -9.64
N PHE A 318 -19.81 21.83 -10.41
CA PHE A 318 -20.65 20.68 -10.71
C PHE A 318 -19.87 19.37 -10.77
N THR A 319 -20.62 18.28 -10.69
CA THR A 319 -20.22 16.92 -10.99
C THR A 319 -21.20 16.31 -11.97
N ALA A 320 -20.68 15.64 -12.98
CA ALA A 320 -21.46 14.99 -14.01
C ALA A 320 -20.96 13.58 -14.27
N ALA A 321 -21.88 12.67 -14.59
CA ALA A 321 -21.55 11.35 -15.11
C ALA A 321 -22.43 10.99 -16.31
N ALA A 322 -21.88 10.19 -17.20
CA ALA A 322 -22.56 9.65 -18.37
C ALA A 322 -22.11 8.22 -18.63
N THR A 323 -22.88 7.49 -19.44
CA THR A 323 -22.48 6.16 -19.91
C THR A 323 -22.29 6.11 -21.42
N PHE A 324 -21.48 5.16 -21.88
CA PHE A 324 -21.22 4.89 -23.31
C PHE A 324 -21.02 3.39 -23.54
N GLY A 325 -21.49 2.83 -24.66
CA GLY A 325 -21.42 1.39 -24.98
C GLY A 325 -22.75 0.67 -24.81
N GLN A 326 -22.74 -0.54 -24.25
CA GLN A 326 -23.94 -1.39 -24.10
C GLN A 326 -24.79 -0.95 -22.88
N THR A 327 -25.52 0.15 -23.03
CA THR A 327 -26.19 0.86 -21.93
C THR A 327 -27.70 0.60 -21.84
N ASP A 328 -28.24 -0.30 -22.66
CA ASP A 328 -29.68 -0.60 -22.71
C ASP A 328 -30.26 -1.00 -21.34
N GLY A 329 -31.22 -0.21 -20.84
CA GLY A 329 -31.87 -0.45 -19.55
C GLY A 329 -31.04 -0.05 -18.32
N LEU A 330 -29.84 0.51 -18.49
CA LEU A 330 -29.18 1.22 -17.39
C LEU A 330 -29.96 2.50 -17.09
N GLN A 331 -30.01 2.88 -15.82
CA GLN A 331 -30.77 4.05 -15.36
C GLN A 331 -29.94 4.92 -14.43
N TRP A 332 -30.09 6.23 -14.58
CA TRP A 332 -29.60 7.22 -13.63
C TRP A 332 -30.69 7.64 -12.66
N SER A 333 -30.29 7.88 -11.42
CA SER A 333 -31.13 8.54 -10.40
C SER A 333 -30.26 9.34 -9.43
N PHE A 334 -30.91 10.11 -8.57
CA PHE A 334 -30.31 10.70 -7.39
C PHE A 334 -31.05 10.18 -6.15
N ASP A 335 -30.32 9.76 -5.13
CA ASP A 335 -30.94 9.30 -3.89
C ASP A 335 -31.14 10.43 -2.87
N GLY A 336 -31.66 10.08 -1.68
CA GLY A 336 -31.93 11.05 -0.62
C GLY A 336 -30.69 11.76 -0.06
N HIS A 337 -29.48 11.25 -0.31
CA HIS A 337 -28.21 11.87 0.09
C HIS A 337 -27.54 12.60 -1.08
N ASN A 338 -28.25 12.80 -2.20
CA ASN A 338 -27.75 13.39 -3.44
C ASN A 338 -26.61 12.60 -4.08
N ARG A 339 -26.51 11.28 -3.82
CA ARG A 339 -25.60 10.41 -4.56
C ARG A 339 -26.13 10.25 -5.98
N MET A 340 -25.25 10.37 -6.96
CA MET A 340 -25.54 10.07 -8.36
C MET A 340 -25.43 8.57 -8.55
N VAL A 341 -26.57 7.91 -8.78
CA VAL A 341 -26.67 6.44 -8.77
C VAL A 341 -26.88 5.91 -10.18
N LEU A 342 -26.00 4.99 -10.60
CA LEU A 342 -26.19 4.14 -11.77
C LEU A 342 -26.84 2.82 -11.34
N THR A 343 -28.00 2.52 -11.87
CA THR A 343 -28.63 1.19 -11.74
C THR A 343 -28.31 0.36 -12.97
N ILE A 344 -27.65 -0.79 -12.76
CA ILE A 344 -27.32 -1.78 -13.77
C ILE A 344 -28.32 -2.92 -13.63
N PRO A 345 -29.20 -3.18 -14.61
CA PRO A 345 -30.27 -4.16 -14.47
C PRO A 345 -29.72 -5.58 -14.44
N ALA A 346 -30.56 -6.50 -13.97
CA ALA A 346 -30.38 -7.92 -14.20
C ALA A 346 -30.28 -8.20 -15.71
N SER A 347 -29.44 -9.16 -16.10
CA SER A 347 -29.25 -9.51 -17.50
C SER A 347 -28.76 -10.95 -17.66
N LYS A 348 -29.22 -11.64 -18.70
CA LYS A 348 -28.74 -12.96 -19.09
C LYS A 348 -27.41 -12.92 -19.86
N GLN A 349 -26.91 -11.73 -20.20
CA GLN A 349 -25.68 -11.55 -20.96
C GLN A 349 -24.72 -10.63 -20.22
N SER A 350 -23.41 -10.80 -20.48
CA SER A 350 -22.41 -9.84 -20.05
C SER A 350 -22.56 -8.54 -20.83
N ARG A 351 -22.27 -7.41 -20.17
CA ARG A 351 -22.34 -6.08 -20.76
C ARG A 351 -21.00 -5.39 -20.65
N LEU A 352 -20.61 -4.69 -21.71
CA LEU A 352 -19.43 -3.83 -21.78
C LEU A 352 -19.87 -2.39 -21.99
N PHE A 353 -19.51 -1.51 -21.06
CA PHE A 353 -19.83 -0.09 -21.13
C PHE A 353 -18.80 0.74 -20.36
N GLN A 354 -18.80 2.04 -20.57
CA GLN A 354 -18.01 3.01 -19.84
C GLN A 354 -18.89 3.86 -18.94
N VAL A 355 -18.38 4.19 -17.75
CA VAL A 355 -18.88 5.27 -16.91
C VAL A 355 -17.87 6.41 -16.96
N ILE A 356 -18.28 7.56 -17.49
CA ILE A 356 -17.44 8.75 -17.67
C ILE A 356 -17.85 9.77 -16.64
N ARG A 357 -16.90 10.21 -15.81
CA ARG A 357 -17.11 11.07 -14.65
C ARG A 357 -16.31 12.35 -14.79
N TYR A 358 -16.92 13.49 -14.53
CA TYR A 358 -16.28 14.79 -14.70
C TYR A 358 -16.71 15.77 -13.61
N SER A 359 -15.76 16.59 -13.17
CA SER A 359 -16.00 17.72 -12.26
C SER A 359 -15.56 18.99 -12.96
N GLY A 360 -16.42 20.00 -12.93
CA GLY A 360 -16.22 21.28 -13.60
C GLY A 360 -16.83 22.44 -12.82
N GLN A 361 -16.78 23.62 -13.42
CA GLN A 361 -17.08 24.89 -12.76
C GLN A 361 -18.04 25.78 -13.57
N SER A 362 -18.42 25.36 -14.79
CA SER A 362 -19.27 26.16 -15.67
C SER A 362 -20.02 25.33 -16.71
N ASP A 363 -21.10 25.91 -17.26
CA ASP A 363 -21.86 25.33 -18.36
C ASP A 363 -21.00 24.95 -19.57
N ALA A 364 -20.02 25.79 -19.93
CA ALA A 364 -19.12 25.51 -21.05
C ALA A 364 -18.31 24.21 -20.85
N GLN A 365 -17.88 23.95 -19.62
CA GLN A 365 -17.18 22.72 -19.28
C GLN A 365 -18.12 21.51 -19.29
N LEU A 366 -19.37 21.67 -18.86
CA LEU A 366 -20.38 20.61 -18.96
C LEU A 366 -20.71 20.28 -20.43
N LEU A 367 -20.87 21.29 -21.29
CA LEU A 367 -21.08 21.09 -22.73
C LEU A 367 -19.83 20.49 -23.41
N SER A 368 -18.62 20.72 -22.88
CA SER A 368 -17.42 20.04 -23.36
C SER A 368 -17.47 18.52 -23.08
N MET A 369 -18.05 18.10 -21.95
CA MET A 369 -18.33 16.68 -21.68
C MET A 369 -19.31 16.10 -22.71
N ALA A 370 -20.37 16.84 -23.03
CA ALA A 370 -21.34 16.43 -24.04
C ALA A 370 -20.70 16.27 -25.43
N GLY A 371 -19.83 17.21 -25.82
CA GLY A 371 -19.02 17.11 -27.03
C GLY A 371 -18.08 15.89 -27.04
N TYR A 372 -17.44 15.58 -25.91
CA TYR A 372 -16.63 14.37 -25.76
C TYR A 372 -17.45 13.09 -25.96
N LEU A 373 -18.67 13.01 -25.42
CA LEU A 373 -19.58 11.89 -25.67
C LEU A 373 -19.98 11.78 -27.15
N GLY A 374 -20.16 12.91 -27.84
CA GLY A 374 -20.37 12.95 -29.28
C GLY A 374 -19.20 12.36 -30.06
N LEU A 375 -17.96 12.70 -29.67
CA LEU A 375 -16.75 12.13 -30.26
C LEU A 375 -16.63 10.62 -30.01
N LEU A 376 -16.98 10.14 -28.80
CA LEU A 376 -17.01 8.71 -28.52
C LEU A 376 -18.01 7.97 -29.41
N LYS A 377 -19.21 8.53 -29.60
CA LYS A 377 -20.23 7.97 -30.51
C LYS A 377 -19.76 7.95 -31.97
N LEU A 378 -18.99 8.94 -32.41
CA LEU A 378 -18.43 8.96 -33.77
C LEU A 378 -17.31 7.95 -33.95
N LYS A 379 -16.47 7.73 -32.93
CA LYS A 379 -15.42 6.71 -32.97
C LYS A 379 -15.99 5.30 -32.92
N ASP A 380 -17.06 5.10 -32.14
CA ASP A 380 -17.71 3.81 -31.88
C ASP A 380 -16.73 2.71 -31.43
N GLU A 381 -15.70 3.11 -30.69
CA GLU A 381 -14.67 2.23 -30.16
C GLU A 381 -14.86 2.04 -28.65
N LEU A 382 -15.08 0.80 -28.23
CA LEU A 382 -15.20 0.43 -26.84
C LEU A 382 -14.10 -0.57 -26.47
N PRO A 383 -13.09 -0.16 -25.65
CA PRO A 383 -12.02 -1.06 -25.27
C PRO A 383 -12.56 -2.20 -24.40
N ASP A 384 -12.28 -3.45 -24.78
CA ASP A 384 -12.70 -4.61 -23.99
C ASP A 384 -11.58 -5.05 -23.03
N PRO A 385 -11.80 -4.98 -21.70
CA PRO A 385 -10.82 -5.40 -20.71
C PRO A 385 -10.33 -6.84 -20.90
N THR A 386 -11.15 -7.73 -21.47
CA THR A 386 -10.79 -9.15 -21.66
C THR A 386 -9.62 -9.36 -22.61
N ARG A 387 -9.38 -8.42 -23.53
CA ARG A 387 -8.26 -8.47 -24.48
C ARG A 387 -6.90 -8.17 -23.84
N ARG A 388 -6.89 -7.77 -22.55
CA ARG A 388 -5.69 -7.33 -21.82
C ARG A 388 -5.36 -8.21 -20.61
N LEU A 389 -5.91 -9.43 -20.56
CA LEU A 389 -5.73 -10.37 -19.43
C LEU A 389 -4.51 -11.29 -19.58
N LYS A 390 -3.75 -11.18 -20.68
CA LYS A 390 -2.65 -12.09 -21.03
C LYS A 390 -1.27 -11.45 -20.95
N GLY A 391 -1.15 -10.34 -20.22
CA GLY A 391 0.08 -9.57 -20.18
C GLY A 391 0.25 -8.62 -21.34
N GLY A 392 1.21 -7.71 -21.20
CA GLY A 392 1.58 -6.70 -22.20
C GLY A 392 3.02 -6.87 -22.64
N LYS A 393 3.67 -5.77 -23.02
CA LYS A 393 5.14 -5.74 -23.15
C LYS A 393 5.78 -5.64 -21.76
N GLN A 394 6.98 -6.20 -21.63
CA GLN A 394 7.85 -6.04 -20.47
C GLN A 394 8.03 -4.57 -20.08
N ARG A 395 7.84 -4.27 -18.79
CA ARG A 395 8.13 -2.96 -18.18
C ARG A 395 9.58 -2.82 -17.75
N TRP A 396 10.22 -3.92 -17.36
CA TRP A 396 11.57 -3.95 -16.81
C TRP A 396 12.44 -4.93 -17.60
N PRO A 397 12.71 -4.68 -18.89
CA PRO A 397 13.44 -5.62 -19.75
C PRO A 397 14.87 -5.92 -19.24
N GLU A 398 15.43 -5.08 -18.37
CA GLU A 398 16.80 -5.17 -17.91
C GLU A 398 17.09 -6.44 -17.09
N VAL A 399 18.26 -7.03 -17.36
CA VAL A 399 18.85 -8.11 -16.57
C VAL A 399 20.19 -7.64 -16.04
N ILE A 400 20.32 -7.60 -14.71
CA ILE A 400 21.54 -7.14 -14.05
C ILE A 400 22.41 -8.35 -13.72
N THR A 401 23.68 -8.30 -14.10
CA THR A 401 24.63 -9.37 -13.76
C THR A 401 25.47 -8.97 -12.55
N THR A 402 25.60 -9.88 -11.58
CA THR A 402 26.53 -9.75 -10.46
C THR A 402 27.37 -11.03 -10.32
N MET A 403 28.42 -10.96 -9.51
CA MET A 403 29.28 -12.11 -9.19
C MET A 403 29.19 -12.36 -7.69
N GLY A 404 28.93 -13.60 -7.30
CA GLY A 404 28.98 -14.02 -5.89
C GLY A 404 30.41 -14.29 -5.42
N ALA A 405 30.54 -14.67 -4.16
CA ALA A 405 31.79 -15.10 -3.55
C ALA A 405 31.55 -16.40 -2.80
N LEU A 406 32.37 -17.41 -3.06
CA LEU A 406 32.34 -18.65 -2.31
C LEU A 406 32.95 -18.46 -0.92
N GLY A 407 32.32 -19.06 0.08
CA GLY A 407 32.87 -19.12 1.44
C GLY A 407 34.07 -20.07 1.51
N SER A 408 34.92 -19.89 2.52
CA SER A 408 35.89 -20.92 2.88
C SER A 408 35.19 -22.11 3.56
N ASN A 409 35.67 -23.32 3.27
CA ASN A 409 35.20 -24.57 3.90
C ASN A 409 35.92 -24.90 5.22
N ASP A 410 36.69 -23.95 5.76
CA ASP A 410 37.53 -24.18 6.96
C ASP A 410 36.76 -23.96 8.28
N LEU A 411 35.45 -23.69 8.21
CA LEU A 411 34.58 -23.43 9.36
C LEU A 411 33.50 -24.52 9.50
N ALA A 412 32.82 -24.55 10.65
CA ALA A 412 31.72 -25.48 10.91
C ALA A 412 30.53 -25.35 9.95
N TYR A 413 30.42 -24.23 9.23
CA TYR A 413 29.52 -24.02 8.10
C TYR A 413 30.18 -23.09 7.07
N THR A 414 29.92 -23.34 5.78
CA THR A 414 30.36 -22.49 4.67
C THR A 414 29.28 -21.44 4.37
N LEU A 415 29.69 -20.18 4.20
CA LEU A 415 28.80 -19.09 3.80
C LEU A 415 29.20 -18.54 2.44
N ASP A 416 28.40 -18.86 1.43
CA ASP A 416 28.50 -18.23 0.12
C ASP A 416 27.73 -16.91 0.10
N THR A 417 28.24 -15.92 -0.64
CA THR A 417 27.63 -14.61 -0.79
C THR A 417 27.11 -14.42 -2.20
N LEU A 418 25.81 -14.19 -2.33
CA LEU A 418 25.20 -13.76 -3.59
C LEU A 418 25.15 -12.23 -3.59
N THR A 419 26.03 -11.59 -4.37
CA THR A 419 26.15 -10.13 -4.40
C THR A 419 24.89 -9.48 -4.98
N LEU A 420 24.29 -8.57 -4.20
CA LEU A 420 23.16 -7.77 -4.65
C LEU A 420 23.58 -6.74 -5.72
N PRO A 421 22.72 -6.43 -6.71
CA PRO A 421 22.93 -5.31 -7.62
C PRO A 421 23.17 -3.98 -6.90
N GLY A 422 24.20 -3.24 -7.32
CA GLY A 422 24.52 -1.92 -6.76
C GLY A 422 23.58 -0.81 -7.22
N LYS A 423 23.54 -0.54 -8.54
CA LYS A 423 22.60 0.41 -9.15
C LYS A 423 21.54 -0.35 -9.94
N VAL A 424 20.28 -0.06 -9.67
CA VAL A 424 19.13 -0.75 -10.27
C VAL A 424 18.27 0.28 -11.02
N PRO A 425 17.79 -0.02 -12.24
CA PRO A 425 16.80 0.81 -12.93
C PRO A 425 15.56 1.06 -12.04
N GLY A 426 14.96 2.24 -12.18
CA GLY A 426 13.77 2.60 -11.40
C GLY A 426 14.00 2.93 -9.92
N ASN A 427 15.26 3.17 -9.50
CA ASN A 427 15.62 3.59 -8.13
C ASN A 427 15.08 2.67 -7.05
N VAL A 428 15.12 1.37 -7.32
CA VAL A 428 14.66 0.34 -6.38
C VAL A 428 15.71 0.18 -5.28
N TRP A 429 15.25 0.17 -4.02
CA TRP A 429 16.07 -0.16 -2.88
C TRP A 429 15.95 -1.65 -2.53
N LEU A 430 16.98 -2.43 -2.84
CA LEU A 430 17.04 -3.87 -2.59
C LEU A 430 17.24 -4.24 -1.11
N ARG A 431 16.28 -3.87 -0.26
CA ARG A 431 16.19 -4.42 1.10
C ARG A 431 15.44 -5.74 1.05
N THR A 432 16.18 -6.82 0.80
CA THR A 432 15.64 -8.17 0.69
C THR A 432 15.01 -8.62 2.01
N SER A 433 13.83 -9.25 1.95
CA SER A 433 13.05 -9.64 3.13
C SER A 433 12.70 -11.13 3.20
N ALA A 434 12.58 -11.81 2.06
CA ALA A 434 12.43 -13.26 2.00
C ALA A 434 12.94 -13.81 0.65
N LEU A 435 13.12 -15.13 0.59
CA LEU A 435 13.53 -15.86 -0.62
C LEU A 435 12.83 -17.22 -0.69
N ALA A 436 12.74 -17.78 -1.90
CA ALA A 436 12.32 -19.16 -2.15
C ALA A 436 12.95 -19.69 -3.44
N PHE A 437 13.13 -21.00 -3.56
CA PHE A 437 13.76 -21.62 -4.72
C PHE A 437 12.74 -22.26 -5.66
N PHE A 438 12.98 -22.11 -6.96
CA PHE A 438 12.34 -22.91 -7.99
C PHE A 438 13.00 -24.29 -8.06
N PRO A 439 12.27 -25.33 -8.52
CA PRO A 439 12.85 -26.66 -8.73
C PRO A 439 14.04 -26.69 -9.70
N ASP A 440 14.14 -25.70 -10.60
CA ASP A 440 15.22 -25.56 -11.57
C ASP A 440 16.48 -24.86 -11.03
N GLY A 441 16.50 -24.50 -9.74
CA GLY A 441 17.63 -23.83 -9.09
C GLY A 441 17.61 -22.31 -9.17
N ARG A 442 16.66 -21.70 -9.90
CA ARG A 442 16.43 -20.25 -9.77
C ARG A 442 15.91 -19.90 -8.38
N MET A 443 16.09 -18.64 -7.98
CA MET A 443 15.63 -18.12 -6.69
C MET A 443 14.72 -16.91 -6.89
N ALA A 444 13.55 -16.91 -6.25
CA ALA A 444 12.75 -15.72 -6.05
C ALA A 444 13.24 -14.98 -4.79
N VAL A 445 13.33 -13.66 -4.85
CA VAL A 445 13.70 -12.79 -3.71
C VAL A 445 12.74 -11.63 -3.66
N CYS A 446 12.10 -11.37 -2.51
CA CYS A 446 11.27 -10.19 -2.33
C CYS A 446 11.97 -9.11 -1.54
N THR A 447 11.54 -7.86 -1.72
CA THR A 447 12.04 -6.70 -0.96
C THR A 447 10.95 -6.16 -0.05
N HIS A 448 11.35 -5.58 1.08
CA HIS A 448 10.45 -4.80 1.96
C HIS A 448 9.75 -3.66 1.17
N GLY A 449 10.36 -3.18 0.09
CA GLY A 449 9.79 -2.16 -0.78
C GLY A 449 8.58 -2.62 -1.60
N GLY A 450 8.31 -3.92 -1.75
CA GLY A 450 7.20 -4.41 -2.58
C GLY A 450 7.61 -5.04 -3.90
N ASP A 451 8.88 -5.42 -4.08
CA ASP A 451 9.37 -6.04 -5.32
C ASP A 451 9.58 -7.53 -5.17
N VAL A 452 9.52 -8.26 -6.29
CA VAL A 452 10.07 -9.62 -6.43
C VAL A 452 11.04 -9.65 -7.60
N TRP A 453 12.17 -10.31 -7.37
CA TRP A 453 13.25 -10.53 -8.33
C TRP A 453 13.45 -12.03 -8.53
N ILE A 454 13.72 -12.44 -9.76
CA ILE A 454 14.17 -13.78 -10.09
C ILE A 454 15.67 -13.74 -10.33
N VAL A 455 16.39 -14.56 -9.59
CA VAL A 455 17.84 -14.74 -9.67
C VAL A 455 18.11 -16.08 -10.34
N SER A 456 18.89 -16.05 -11.41
CA SER A 456 19.35 -17.25 -12.12
C SER A 456 20.88 -17.28 -12.20
N GLY A 457 21.45 -18.41 -12.65
CA GLY A 457 22.90 -18.60 -12.67
C GLY A 457 23.50 -18.88 -11.28
N ILE A 458 22.69 -19.38 -10.34
CA ILE A 458 23.15 -19.85 -9.04
C ILE A 458 23.73 -21.25 -9.26
N ASP A 459 25.06 -21.31 -9.41
CA ASP A 459 25.81 -22.54 -9.60
C ASP A 459 27.00 -22.61 -8.62
N LYS A 460 27.80 -23.67 -8.70
CA LYS A 460 28.95 -23.89 -7.81
C LYS A 460 30.04 -22.83 -7.91
N SER A 461 30.06 -22.02 -8.97
CA SER A 461 31.05 -20.96 -9.17
C SER A 461 30.57 -19.60 -8.68
N LEU A 462 29.24 -19.38 -8.70
CA LEU A 462 28.60 -18.08 -8.49
C LEU A 462 29.16 -16.96 -9.39
N ALA A 463 29.80 -17.31 -10.51
CA ALA A 463 30.53 -16.35 -11.35
C ALA A 463 29.60 -15.37 -12.08
N LYS A 464 28.34 -15.76 -12.32
CA LYS A 464 27.40 -15.01 -13.17
C LYS A 464 25.95 -15.11 -12.70
N LEU A 465 25.64 -14.42 -11.61
CA LEU A 465 24.27 -14.25 -11.13
C LEU A 465 23.53 -13.27 -12.04
N LYS A 466 22.30 -13.60 -12.44
CA LYS A 466 21.44 -12.73 -13.26
C LYS A 466 20.17 -12.39 -12.49
N TRP A 467 19.96 -11.09 -12.26
CA TRP A 467 18.81 -10.53 -11.56
C TRP A 467 17.84 -9.93 -12.57
N LYS A 468 16.60 -10.44 -12.59
CA LYS A 468 15.49 -9.91 -13.38
C LYS A 468 14.37 -9.50 -12.44
N ARG A 469 13.87 -8.27 -12.57
CA ARG A 469 12.70 -7.82 -11.82
C ARG A 469 11.47 -8.52 -12.38
N PHE A 470 10.68 -9.12 -11.51
CA PHE A 470 9.50 -9.90 -11.89
C PHE A 470 8.20 -9.21 -11.48
N ALA A 471 8.18 -8.56 -10.32
CA ALA A 471 7.01 -7.85 -9.84
C ALA A 471 7.38 -6.63 -8.99
N ALA A 472 6.45 -5.70 -8.86
CA ALA A 472 6.56 -4.51 -8.01
C ALA A 472 5.20 -4.11 -7.43
N GLY A 473 5.20 -3.11 -6.54
CA GLY A 473 3.98 -2.47 -6.05
C GLY A 473 3.21 -3.25 -4.99
N MET A 474 3.78 -4.31 -4.40
CA MET A 474 3.15 -5.10 -3.34
C MET A 474 3.33 -4.47 -1.94
N TYR A 475 2.44 -4.82 -1.02
CA TYR A 475 2.40 -4.21 0.31
C TYR A 475 3.29 -4.95 1.33
N GLU A 476 4.48 -4.39 1.59
CA GLU A 476 5.45 -4.86 2.59
C GLU A 476 5.66 -6.41 2.58
N PRO A 477 6.19 -6.98 1.48
CA PRO A 477 6.44 -8.42 1.38
C PRO A 477 7.46 -8.93 2.40
N PHE A 478 7.12 -10.01 3.12
CA PHE A 478 8.00 -10.63 4.13
C PHE A 478 7.95 -12.17 4.15
N GLY A 479 7.43 -12.81 3.10
CA GLY A 479 7.40 -14.26 2.96
C GLY A 479 7.30 -14.68 1.50
N LEU A 480 7.92 -15.80 1.15
CA LEU A 480 7.92 -16.35 -0.20
C LEU A 480 7.80 -17.88 -0.22
N GLN A 481 7.04 -18.39 -1.19
CA GLN A 481 7.03 -19.80 -1.57
C GLN A 481 6.96 -19.92 -3.10
N VAL A 482 7.55 -20.97 -3.66
CA VAL A 482 7.37 -21.35 -5.07
C VAL A 482 6.57 -22.66 -5.11
N ILE A 483 5.35 -22.59 -5.63
CA ILE A 483 4.41 -23.72 -5.64
C ILE A 483 3.92 -23.92 -7.07
N GLY A 484 4.18 -25.09 -7.65
CA GLY A 484 3.83 -25.39 -9.03
C GLY A 484 4.43 -24.39 -10.03
N GLY A 485 5.65 -23.91 -9.77
CA GLY A 485 6.34 -22.91 -10.59
C GLY A 485 5.83 -21.47 -10.41
N LYS A 486 4.84 -21.22 -9.56
CA LYS A 486 4.31 -19.87 -9.28
C LYS A 486 4.86 -19.31 -7.98
N VAL A 487 5.10 -18.01 -7.95
CA VAL A 487 5.57 -17.30 -6.77
C VAL A 487 4.38 -16.85 -5.92
N TYR A 488 4.38 -17.26 -4.65
CA TYR A 488 3.45 -16.84 -3.63
C TYR A 488 4.16 -15.90 -2.66
N VAL A 489 3.52 -14.79 -2.31
CA VAL A 489 4.12 -13.71 -1.54
C VAL A 489 3.24 -13.38 -0.34
N THR A 490 3.79 -13.44 0.87
CA THR A 490 3.15 -12.89 2.06
C THR A 490 3.31 -11.37 2.03
N CYS A 491 2.20 -10.68 1.76
CA CYS A 491 2.06 -9.24 1.93
C CYS A 491 1.35 -8.95 3.25
N LYS A 492 1.41 -7.70 3.70
CA LYS A 492 0.75 -7.27 4.94
C LYS A 492 -0.76 -7.41 4.91
N ASP A 493 -1.36 -7.28 3.73
CA ASP A 493 -2.81 -7.31 3.55
C ASP A 493 -3.35 -8.60 2.93
N ARG A 494 -2.50 -9.44 2.36
CA ARG A 494 -2.92 -10.69 1.69
C ARG A 494 -1.74 -11.61 1.38
N LEU A 495 -2.06 -12.87 1.06
CA LEU A 495 -1.19 -13.70 0.24
C LEU A 495 -1.45 -13.36 -1.24
N THR A 496 -0.40 -12.98 -1.96
CA THR A 496 -0.45 -12.67 -3.39
C THR A 496 0.15 -13.82 -4.19
N ARG A 497 -0.56 -14.30 -5.21
CA ARG A 497 -0.03 -15.28 -6.17
C ARG A 497 0.25 -14.58 -7.49
N LEU A 498 1.50 -14.64 -7.93
CA LEU A 498 1.96 -13.96 -9.15
C LEU A 498 1.89 -14.91 -10.34
N HIS A 499 1.40 -14.41 -11.47
CA HIS A 499 1.32 -15.15 -12.73
C HIS A 499 1.96 -14.34 -13.85
N ASP A 500 2.80 -15.02 -14.61
CA ASP A 500 3.34 -14.58 -15.89
C ASP A 500 2.55 -15.33 -16.97
N PHE A 501 1.70 -14.64 -17.71
CA PHE A 501 0.78 -15.26 -18.68
C PHE A 501 1.35 -15.28 -20.10
N ASN A 502 2.31 -14.42 -20.40
CA ASN A 502 2.97 -14.35 -21.70
C ASN A 502 4.38 -14.99 -21.70
N ASN A 503 4.85 -15.48 -20.55
CA ASN A 503 6.18 -16.06 -20.32
C ASN A 503 7.33 -15.10 -20.63
N ASP A 504 7.13 -13.80 -20.40
CA ASP A 504 8.17 -12.80 -20.64
C ASP A 504 9.10 -12.60 -19.42
N GLY A 505 8.84 -13.26 -18.29
CA GLY A 505 9.60 -13.10 -17.07
C GLY A 505 9.19 -11.90 -16.23
N GLU A 506 7.96 -11.41 -16.39
CA GLU A 506 7.28 -10.44 -15.52
C GLU A 506 5.88 -10.94 -15.11
N ALA A 507 5.41 -10.50 -13.95
CA ALA A 507 4.07 -10.83 -13.49
C ALA A 507 3.02 -9.94 -14.16
N ASP A 508 2.04 -10.57 -14.81
CA ASP A 508 0.91 -9.95 -15.47
C ASP A 508 -0.34 -9.91 -14.59
N PHE A 509 -0.49 -10.88 -13.67
CA PHE A 509 -1.63 -10.94 -12.76
C PHE A 509 -1.18 -11.16 -11.32
N TYR A 510 -1.67 -10.27 -10.47
CA TYR A 510 -1.43 -10.24 -9.04
C TYR A 510 -2.72 -10.72 -8.38
N GLU A 511 -2.81 -12.03 -8.22
CA GLU A 511 -3.99 -12.66 -7.65
C GLU A 511 -4.03 -12.44 -6.15
N SER A 512 -5.20 -12.02 -5.65
CA SER A 512 -5.51 -12.01 -4.23
C SER A 512 -5.85 -13.43 -3.78
N PHE A 513 -4.83 -14.25 -3.58
CA PHE A 513 -4.99 -15.68 -3.24
C PHE A 513 -5.69 -15.87 -1.88
N SER A 514 -5.39 -15.04 -0.89
CA SER A 514 -6.08 -15.03 0.40
C SER A 514 -5.93 -13.67 1.08
N ALA A 515 -7.03 -12.92 1.22
CA ALA A 515 -7.02 -11.64 1.91
C ALA A 515 -6.87 -11.81 3.44
N ASP A 516 -6.09 -10.94 4.08
CA ASP A 516 -5.98 -10.90 5.54
C ASP A 516 -7.21 -10.23 6.15
N THR A 517 -7.68 -10.78 7.28
CA THR A 517 -8.92 -10.38 7.94
C THR A 517 -8.72 -9.26 8.97
N ASP A 518 -7.48 -8.87 9.25
CA ASP A 518 -7.14 -7.84 10.22
C ASP A 518 -5.80 -7.17 9.86
N VAL A 519 -5.86 -6.23 8.92
CA VAL A 519 -4.69 -5.53 8.40
C VAL A 519 -4.37 -4.31 9.25
N SER A 520 -3.19 -4.30 9.87
CA SER A 520 -2.78 -3.19 10.73
C SER A 520 -2.35 -1.94 9.96
N THR A 521 -2.64 -0.74 10.48
CA THR A 521 -2.19 0.55 9.90
C THR A 521 -0.91 1.08 10.54
N PHE A 522 -0.21 0.27 11.34
CA PHE A 522 1.07 0.62 11.94
C PHE A 522 2.25 0.16 11.09
N PHE A 523 3.34 0.93 11.08
CA PHE A 523 4.50 0.70 10.22
C PHE A 523 5.32 -0.57 10.57
N HIS A 524 5.14 -1.13 11.78
CA HIS A 524 5.94 -2.25 12.29
C HIS A 524 5.10 -3.53 12.47
N ALA A 525 4.03 -3.63 11.70
CA ALA A 525 3.03 -4.68 11.80
C ALA A 525 3.09 -5.61 10.57
N PHE A 526 4.17 -6.38 10.46
CA PHE A 526 4.40 -7.25 9.31
C PHE A 526 3.72 -8.62 9.47
N ASN A 527 3.44 -9.23 8.32
CA ASN A 527 3.15 -10.66 8.20
C ASN A 527 4.43 -11.33 7.73
N PHE A 528 5.04 -12.13 8.58
CA PHE A 528 6.33 -12.75 8.33
C PHE A 528 6.21 -14.17 7.81
N ASP A 529 7.14 -14.51 6.94
CA ASP A 529 7.36 -15.84 6.39
C ASP A 529 6.22 -16.36 5.52
N LEU A 530 6.48 -17.50 4.89
CA LEU A 530 5.47 -18.32 4.25
C LEU A 530 5.96 -19.77 4.25
N GLN A 531 5.39 -20.62 5.09
CA GLN A 531 5.73 -22.03 5.18
C GLN A 531 4.61 -22.89 4.61
N ARG A 532 4.94 -24.05 4.05
CA ARG A 532 3.97 -24.96 3.44
C ARG A 532 4.08 -26.36 4.05
N ASP A 533 2.96 -26.91 4.52
CA ASP A 533 2.92 -28.28 5.04
C ASP A 533 2.78 -29.33 3.92
N GLY A 534 2.94 -30.61 4.27
CA GLY A 534 2.84 -31.73 3.33
C GLY A 534 1.46 -31.91 2.69
N THR A 535 0.40 -31.32 3.26
CA THR A 535 -0.95 -31.31 2.68
C THR A 535 -1.22 -30.08 1.81
N GLY A 536 -0.28 -29.14 1.77
CA GLY A 536 -0.30 -27.95 0.95
C GLY A 536 -0.87 -26.70 1.63
N ASN A 537 -1.20 -26.74 2.93
CA ASN A 537 -1.62 -25.53 3.65
C ASN A 537 -0.43 -24.59 3.83
N LEU A 538 -0.72 -23.30 3.87
CA LEU A 538 0.26 -22.23 4.04
C LEU A 538 0.18 -21.65 5.45
N TYR A 539 1.32 -21.26 6.00
CA TYR A 539 1.42 -20.67 7.33
C TYR A 539 2.28 -19.41 7.27
N TYR A 540 1.85 -18.38 7.98
CA TYR A 540 2.64 -17.17 8.22
C TYR A 540 2.36 -16.66 9.63
N VAL A 541 3.23 -15.79 10.14
CA VAL A 541 3.15 -15.30 11.52
C VAL A 541 3.01 -13.77 11.57
N LYS A 542 2.11 -13.28 12.43
CA LYS A 542 1.77 -11.86 12.59
C LYS A 542 2.37 -11.28 13.87
N SER A 543 2.84 -10.04 13.81
CA SER A 543 3.18 -9.25 15.01
C SER A 543 1.97 -8.95 15.88
N GLY A 544 2.14 -8.96 17.20
CA GLY A 544 1.17 -8.46 18.17
C GLY A 544 1.50 -7.06 18.70
N GLN A 545 2.78 -6.77 18.94
CA GLN A 545 3.23 -5.45 19.40
C GLN A 545 3.35 -4.49 18.20
N TYR A 546 3.11 -3.18 18.45
CA TYR A 546 3.14 -2.14 17.42
C TYR A 546 2.13 -2.36 16.30
N THR A 547 0.98 -2.92 16.65
CA THR A 547 -0.11 -3.18 15.72
C THR A 547 -1.41 -2.58 16.25
N SER A 548 -2.24 -2.04 15.36
CA SER A 548 -3.69 -2.10 15.55
C SER A 548 -4.14 -3.52 15.25
N HIS A 549 -4.87 -4.15 16.17
CA HIS A 549 -5.36 -5.51 16.00
C HIS A 549 -6.72 -5.73 16.68
N ALA A 550 -7.49 -6.63 16.11
CA ALA A 550 -8.59 -7.36 16.71
C ALA A 550 -8.10 -8.77 17.10
N LEU A 551 -7.16 -9.33 16.33
CA LEU A 551 -6.45 -10.56 16.64
C LEU A 551 -4.99 -10.25 17.05
N PRO A 552 -4.56 -10.49 18.30
CA PRO A 552 -3.17 -10.29 18.69
C PRO A 552 -2.22 -11.21 17.90
N GLY A 553 -0.91 -11.01 18.04
CA GLY A 553 0.10 -11.72 17.25
C GLY A 553 -0.14 -13.23 17.23
N ALA A 554 -0.21 -13.79 16.02
CA ALA A 554 -0.72 -15.14 15.77
C ALA A 554 -0.04 -15.80 14.59
N VAL A 555 -0.01 -17.13 14.59
CA VAL A 555 0.23 -17.92 13.37
C VAL A 555 -1.10 -18.15 12.69
N ILE A 556 -1.16 -17.80 11.41
CA ILE A 556 -2.32 -18.02 10.56
C ILE A 556 -2.04 -19.20 9.65
N LYS A 557 -2.96 -20.15 9.62
CA LYS A 557 -3.03 -21.23 8.64
C LYS A 557 -4.02 -20.84 7.54
N VAL A 558 -3.60 -21.01 6.29
CA VAL A 558 -4.41 -20.81 5.09
C VAL A 558 -4.49 -22.14 4.36
N SER A 559 -5.70 -22.55 3.95
CA SER A 559 -5.90 -23.80 3.21
C SER A 559 -5.15 -23.79 1.87
N ALA A 560 -4.85 -24.98 1.34
CA ALA A 560 -4.14 -25.13 0.07
C ALA A 560 -4.80 -24.41 -1.13
N ASP A 561 -6.12 -24.18 -1.07
CA ASP A 561 -6.89 -23.44 -2.08
C ASP A 561 -7.06 -21.94 -1.78
N GLY A 562 -6.54 -21.46 -0.64
CA GLY A 562 -6.58 -20.05 -0.22
C GLY A 562 -7.88 -19.59 0.45
N LYS A 563 -8.92 -20.44 0.46
CA LYS A 563 -10.29 -20.06 0.85
C LYS A 563 -10.58 -20.17 2.35
N GLY A 564 -9.88 -21.07 3.04
CA GLY A 564 -9.98 -21.31 4.48
C GLY A 564 -8.86 -20.60 5.22
N ARG A 565 -9.21 -20.00 6.37
CA ARG A 565 -8.25 -19.32 7.25
C ARG A 565 -8.55 -19.71 8.70
N GLU A 566 -7.50 -20.09 9.43
CA GLU A 566 -7.58 -20.54 10.81
C GLU A 566 -6.46 -19.89 11.63
N VAL A 567 -6.78 -19.47 12.86
CA VAL A 567 -5.77 -19.06 13.83
C VAL A 567 -5.18 -20.34 14.44
N TYR A 568 -3.94 -20.65 14.08
CA TYR A 568 -3.28 -21.87 14.57
C TYR A 568 -2.89 -21.74 16.05
N CYS A 569 -2.25 -20.62 16.42
CA CYS A 569 -1.93 -20.29 17.81
C CYS A 569 -1.68 -18.78 17.95
N THR A 570 -1.67 -18.27 19.18
CA THR A 570 -1.50 -16.84 19.49
C THR A 570 -0.36 -16.58 20.48
N GLY A 571 -0.09 -15.31 20.80
CA GLY A 571 0.84 -14.89 21.87
C GLY A 571 2.15 -14.28 21.41
N PHE A 572 2.26 -13.92 20.13
CA PHE A 572 3.50 -13.39 19.54
C PHE A 572 3.64 -11.88 19.70
N ARG A 573 4.86 -11.43 20.01
CA ARG A 573 5.20 -10.01 20.09
C ARG A 573 5.58 -9.44 18.74
N THR A 574 6.76 -9.77 18.25
CA THR A 574 7.28 -9.37 16.93
C THR A 574 8.10 -10.56 16.41
N PRO A 575 7.42 -11.59 15.90
CA PRO A 575 8.05 -12.81 15.44
C PRO A 575 8.81 -12.55 14.15
N ASN A 576 10.10 -12.89 14.08
CA ASN A 576 10.94 -12.56 12.93
C ASN A 576 11.15 -13.75 11.99
N GLY A 577 10.09 -14.53 11.79
CA GLY A 577 10.08 -15.70 10.92
C GLY A 577 9.66 -16.99 11.64
N MET A 578 9.34 -17.99 10.82
CA MET A 578 8.90 -19.31 11.25
C MET A 578 9.50 -20.42 10.39
N GLY A 579 9.42 -21.66 10.87
CA GLY A 579 9.92 -22.82 10.15
C GLY A 579 8.98 -24.00 10.27
N ILE A 580 9.16 -24.97 9.38
CA ILE A 580 8.55 -26.29 9.47
C ILE A 580 9.64 -27.35 9.56
N LEU A 581 9.55 -28.22 10.56
CA LEU A 581 10.45 -29.35 10.71
C LEU A 581 10.11 -30.45 9.69
N PRO A 582 11.02 -31.38 9.38
CA PRO A 582 10.76 -32.47 8.43
C PRO A 582 9.56 -33.36 8.80
N ASP A 583 9.21 -33.42 10.09
CA ASP A 583 8.04 -34.15 10.60
C ASP A 583 6.74 -33.31 10.62
N GLY A 584 6.77 -32.10 10.04
CA GLY A 584 5.63 -31.20 9.92
C GLY A 584 5.37 -30.29 11.12
N ARG A 585 6.13 -30.40 12.21
CA ARG A 585 5.95 -29.50 13.36
C ARG A 585 6.41 -28.09 13.03
N LEU A 586 5.61 -27.10 13.44
CA LEU A 586 5.89 -25.69 13.22
C LEU A 586 6.76 -25.11 14.34
N THR A 587 7.66 -24.21 13.99
CA THR A 587 8.45 -23.40 14.93
C THR A 587 8.32 -21.92 14.57
N ALA A 588 8.40 -21.03 15.55
CA ALA A 588 8.51 -19.59 15.27
C ALA A 588 9.49 -18.92 16.22
N SER A 589 10.19 -17.92 15.69
CA SER A 589 11.02 -17.02 16.50
C SER A 589 10.16 -15.90 17.10
N ASP A 590 10.58 -15.34 18.23
CA ASP A 590 10.02 -14.08 18.74
C ASP A 590 11.12 -13.21 19.32
N ASN A 591 11.06 -11.90 19.05
CA ASN A 591 12.09 -10.95 19.48
C ASN A 591 11.76 -10.39 20.86
N GLN A 592 12.82 -10.20 21.67
CA GLN A 592 12.73 -9.65 23.00
C GLN A 592 12.09 -8.25 23.05
N GLY A 593 11.34 -7.97 24.10
CA GLY A 593 10.78 -6.65 24.43
C GLY A 593 9.61 -6.75 25.41
N SER A 594 8.67 -5.80 25.35
CA SER A 594 7.52 -5.63 26.25
C SER A 594 7.14 -6.82 27.14
N TRP A 595 6.49 -7.85 26.60
CA TRP A 595 6.10 -9.07 27.34
C TRP A 595 6.96 -10.30 27.03
N MET A 596 8.00 -10.14 26.21
CA MET A 596 8.85 -11.23 25.77
C MET A 596 10.29 -11.03 26.27
N PRO A 597 10.68 -11.70 27.37
CA PRO A 597 11.88 -11.31 28.13
C PRO A 597 13.20 -11.55 27.39
N ALA A 598 13.23 -12.55 26.51
CA ALA A 598 14.37 -12.88 25.69
C ALA A 598 13.90 -13.35 24.31
N SER A 599 14.78 -13.23 23.31
CA SER A 599 14.52 -13.83 22.01
C SER A 599 14.49 -15.34 22.14
N LYS A 600 13.52 -15.99 21.50
CA LYS A 600 13.32 -17.44 21.60
C LYS A 600 12.93 -18.04 20.27
N VAL A 601 13.12 -19.35 20.13
CA VAL A 601 12.45 -20.18 19.13
C VAL A 601 11.50 -21.11 19.88
N SER A 602 10.23 -21.12 19.49
CA SER A 602 9.19 -21.93 20.14
C SER A 602 8.69 -23.00 19.18
N LEU A 603 8.52 -24.23 19.68
CA LEU A 603 7.73 -25.26 19.01
C LEU A 603 6.25 -24.94 19.19
N LEU A 604 5.48 -24.93 18.11
CA LEU A 604 4.10 -24.45 18.11
C LEU A 604 3.10 -25.60 18.16
N LYS A 605 2.01 -25.40 18.90
CA LYS A 605 0.88 -26.33 18.98
C LYS A 605 -0.42 -25.57 18.67
N PRO A 606 -1.46 -26.26 18.17
CA PRO A 606 -2.77 -25.64 18.03
C PRO A 606 -3.31 -25.14 19.37
N GLY A 607 -3.95 -23.96 19.38
CA GLY A 607 -4.51 -23.31 20.57
C GLY A 607 -3.70 -22.12 21.05
#